data_AF-A0A7J7RP36-F1
#
_entry.id   AF-A0A7J7RP36-F1
#
_cell.length_a   1.000
_cell.length_b   1.000
_cell.length_c   1.000
_cell.angle_alpha   90.00
_cell.angle_beta   90.00
_cell.angle_gamma   90.00
#
_symmetry.space_group_name_H-M   'P 1'
#
loop_
_entity.id
_entity.type
_entity.pdbx_description
1 polymer ?
#
loop_
_entity_poly.entity_id
_entity_poly.type
_entity_poly.pdbx_seq_one_letter_code
_entity_poly.pdbx_strand_id
1 'polypeptide(L)'
;MVYSPRTGIILNNELLDLCWRRPPGSHVTPPPVPGERPPSSMVPSILVNAVQGSKLVIGGAGGELIISAVAHAIMNKLWLGFDLQAAIDAPILNVNDKGQVEYESNFNQEVQKGLQDRGQNQTRRLFFSNVVQAVSQDGACVYAAADPRKGGEASGY
;
A
#
# COMPACT_ATOMS: atom_id res chain seq x y z
N MET A 1 -20.06 8.49 -7.93
CA MET A 1 -20.29 7.04 -7.82
C MET A 1 -21.52 6.71 -8.65
N VAL A 2 -21.44 5.68 -9.51
CA VAL A 2 -22.57 5.25 -10.36
C VAL A 2 -22.95 3.84 -9.92
N TYR A 3 -24.23 3.62 -9.65
CA TYR A 3 -24.74 2.29 -9.28
C TYR A 3 -26.00 1.95 -10.08
N SER A 4 -26.25 0.66 -10.28
CA SER A 4 -27.44 0.15 -10.95
C SER A 4 -28.60 0.03 -9.95
N PRO A 5 -29.72 0.75 -10.14
CA PRO A 5 -30.85 0.68 -9.21
C PRO A 5 -31.60 -0.67 -9.25
N ARG A 6 -31.39 -1.48 -10.31
CA ARG A 6 -32.03 -2.80 -10.43
C ARG A 6 -31.21 -3.93 -9.82
N THR A 7 -29.88 -3.82 -9.85
CA THR A 7 -28.97 -4.91 -9.44
C THR A 7 -28.14 -4.57 -8.21
N GLY A 8 -28.07 -3.30 -7.81
CA GLY A 8 -27.21 -2.83 -6.71
C GLY A 8 -25.73 -2.77 -7.04
N ILE A 9 -25.32 -3.13 -8.27
CA ILE A 9 -23.91 -3.12 -8.68
C ILE A 9 -23.40 -1.68 -8.71
N ILE A 10 -22.30 -1.42 -8.00
CA ILE A 10 -21.54 -0.16 -8.07
C ILE A 10 -20.47 -0.32 -9.15
N LEU A 11 -20.46 0.57 -10.13
CA LEU A 11 -19.50 0.55 -11.23
C LEU A 11 -18.17 1.18 -10.80
N ASN A 12 -17.06 0.54 -11.19
CA ASN A 12 -15.72 1.10 -10.98
C ASN A 12 -15.48 2.32 -11.88
N ASN A 13 -14.40 3.05 -11.58
CA ASN A 13 -13.88 4.16 -12.37
C ASN A 13 -12.41 3.93 -12.78
N GLU A 14 -12.00 2.67 -13.00
CA GLU A 14 -10.60 2.26 -13.21
C GLU A 14 -9.91 2.99 -14.37
N LEU A 15 -10.65 3.39 -15.40
CA LEU A 15 -10.09 4.16 -16.52
C LEU A 15 -9.51 5.52 -16.09
N LEU A 16 -9.85 6.03 -14.89
CA LEU A 16 -9.21 7.21 -14.31
C LEU A 16 -7.71 7.01 -14.05
N ASP A 17 -7.26 5.78 -13.84
CA ASP A 17 -5.85 5.46 -13.58
C ASP A 17 -4.97 5.65 -14.83
N LEU A 18 -5.55 5.95 -16.00
CA LEU A 18 -4.81 6.44 -17.17
C LEU A 18 -4.41 7.93 -17.06
N CYS A 19 -4.69 8.59 -15.93
CA CYS A 19 -4.37 9.99 -15.69
C CYS A 19 -2.88 10.34 -15.88
N TRP A 20 -1.97 9.38 -15.73
CA TRP A 20 -0.53 9.53 -16.01
C TRP A 20 -0.23 9.97 -17.46
N ARG A 21 -1.17 9.76 -18.40
CA ARG A 21 -1.02 10.17 -19.81
C ARG A 21 -1.22 11.65 -20.05
N ARG A 22 -1.69 12.40 -19.06
CA ARG A 22 -1.96 13.83 -19.24
C ARG A 22 -0.66 14.53 -19.66
N PRO A 23 -0.65 15.21 -20.82
CA PRO A 23 0.47 16.07 -21.17
C PRO A 23 0.69 17.12 -20.08
N PRO A 24 1.94 17.56 -19.83
CA PRO A 24 2.21 18.66 -18.93
C PRO A 24 1.33 19.88 -19.24
N GLY A 25 0.62 20.40 -18.23
CA GLY A 25 -0.30 21.53 -18.38
C GLY A 25 -1.70 21.20 -18.93
N SER A 26 -2.00 19.94 -19.23
CA SER A 26 -3.32 19.50 -19.70
C SER A 26 -4.17 18.89 -18.58
N HIS A 27 -5.47 19.20 -18.59
CA HIS A 27 -6.47 18.52 -17.78
C HIS A 27 -7.14 17.35 -18.52
N VAL A 28 -6.84 17.17 -19.80
CA VAL A 28 -7.43 16.14 -20.66
C VAL A 28 -6.53 14.92 -20.68
N THR A 29 -7.07 13.79 -20.23
CA THR A 29 -6.46 12.47 -20.41
C THR A 29 -6.82 11.94 -21.79
N PRO A 30 -5.85 11.55 -22.64
CA PRO A 30 -6.12 10.88 -23.91
C PRO A 30 -7.04 9.66 -23.71
N PRO A 31 -7.99 9.41 -24.64
CA PRO A 31 -8.94 8.31 -24.48
C PRO A 31 -8.23 6.95 -24.48
N PRO A 32 -8.75 5.96 -23.74
CA PRO A 32 -8.23 4.59 -23.80
C PRO A 32 -8.50 3.96 -25.17
N VAL A 33 -7.70 2.96 -25.52
CA VAL A 33 -8.01 2.07 -26.65
C VAL A 33 -8.78 0.82 -26.20
N PRO A 34 -9.61 0.20 -27.06
CA PRO A 34 -10.33 -1.01 -26.69
C PRO A 34 -9.40 -2.14 -26.20
N GLY A 35 -9.75 -2.77 -25.08
CA GLY A 35 -8.96 -3.85 -24.46
C GLY A 35 -7.77 -3.38 -23.61
N GLU A 36 -7.53 -2.07 -23.54
CA GLU A 36 -6.47 -1.50 -22.72
C GLU A 36 -6.76 -1.62 -21.23
N ARG A 37 -5.70 -1.89 -20.46
CA ARG A 37 -5.74 -1.97 -19.00
C ARG A 37 -4.92 -0.82 -18.40
N PRO A 38 -5.50 0.00 -17.52
CA PRO A 38 -4.74 0.99 -16.77
C PRO A 38 -3.65 0.35 -15.91
N PRO A 39 -2.55 1.08 -15.61
CA PRO A 39 -1.59 0.62 -14.61
C PRO A 39 -2.25 0.54 -13.24
N SER A 40 -1.73 -0.31 -12.36
CA SER A 40 -2.22 -0.45 -11.00
C SER A 40 -1.07 -0.45 -10.01
N SER A 41 -1.29 0.14 -8.84
CA SER A 41 -0.37 0.05 -7.70
C SER A 41 -0.56 -1.22 -6.87
N MET A 42 -1.51 -2.11 -7.24
CA MET A 42 -1.72 -3.36 -6.52
C MET A 42 -0.47 -4.25 -6.57
N VAL A 43 -0.07 -4.74 -5.38
CA VAL A 43 1.05 -5.68 -5.21
C VAL A 43 0.65 -6.82 -4.25
N PRO A 44 -0.30 -7.69 -4.65
CA PRO A 44 -0.54 -8.93 -3.92
C PRO A 44 0.67 -9.84 -4.09
N SER A 45 1.26 -10.27 -2.96
CA SER A 45 2.55 -10.96 -2.92
C SER A 45 2.49 -12.23 -2.07
N ILE A 46 3.18 -13.27 -2.52
CA ILE A 46 3.44 -14.48 -1.74
C ILE A 46 4.94 -14.71 -1.70
N LEU A 47 5.53 -14.64 -0.52
CA LEU A 47 6.94 -14.94 -0.28
C LEU A 47 7.02 -16.35 0.29
N VAL A 48 7.89 -17.18 -0.30
CA VAL A 48 8.05 -18.59 0.09
C VAL A 48 9.51 -18.85 0.40
N ASN A 49 9.79 -19.29 1.62
CA ASN A 49 11.09 -19.84 1.98
C ASN A 49 10.99 -21.37 2.05
N ALA A 50 11.45 -22.04 1.00
CA ALA A 50 11.41 -23.50 0.92
C ALA A 50 12.33 -24.19 1.92
N VAL A 51 13.43 -23.54 2.32
CA VAL A 51 14.43 -24.12 3.23
C VAL A 51 13.92 -24.10 4.67
N GLN A 52 13.32 -22.99 5.10
CA GLN A 52 12.76 -22.85 6.45
C GLN A 52 11.30 -23.30 6.55
N GLY A 53 10.66 -23.57 5.41
CA GLY A 53 9.24 -23.92 5.36
C GLY A 53 8.31 -22.76 5.75
N SER A 54 8.78 -21.51 5.71
CA SER A 54 7.99 -20.33 6.05
C SER A 54 7.38 -19.66 4.81
N LYS A 55 6.25 -18.99 5.01
CA LYS A 55 5.51 -18.28 3.96
C LYS A 55 4.93 -16.97 4.48
N LEU A 56 4.83 -15.97 3.62
CA LEU A 56 4.11 -14.73 3.89
C LEU A 56 3.21 -14.41 2.71
N VAL A 57 1.90 -14.38 2.94
CA VAL A 57 0.90 -13.86 2.00
C VAL A 57 0.57 -12.45 2.45
N ILE A 58 0.74 -11.46 1.57
CA ILE A 58 0.58 -10.05 1.92
C ILE A 58 0.06 -9.23 0.75
N GLY A 59 -0.76 -8.23 1.04
CA GLY A 59 -1.23 -7.26 0.07
C GLY A 59 -1.80 -6.04 0.77
N GLY A 60 -2.23 -5.04 -0.01
CA GLY A 60 -2.74 -3.82 0.57
C GLY A 60 -3.70 -3.04 -0.33
N ALA A 61 -4.28 -1.99 0.26
CA ALA A 61 -5.14 -1.02 -0.38
C ALA A 61 -4.70 0.41 -0.01
N GLY A 62 -4.97 1.39 -0.88
CA GLY A 62 -4.53 2.78 -0.64
C GLY A 62 -3.99 3.53 -1.87
N GLY A 63 -4.31 3.10 -3.09
CA GLY A 63 -3.80 3.70 -4.32
C GLY A 63 -2.28 3.64 -4.39
N GLU A 64 -1.62 4.76 -4.67
CA GLU A 64 -0.17 4.87 -4.78
C GLU A 64 0.58 4.42 -3.51
N LEU A 65 -0.06 4.50 -2.33
CA LEU A 65 0.56 4.10 -1.07
C LEU A 65 0.70 2.58 -0.91
N ILE A 66 0.00 1.77 -1.73
CA ILE A 66 -0.01 0.30 -1.61
C ILE A 66 1.42 -0.26 -1.67
N ILE A 67 2.24 0.20 -2.62
CA ILE A 67 3.59 -0.31 -2.83
C ILE A 67 4.46 -0.04 -1.60
N SER A 68 4.46 1.21 -1.12
CA SER A 68 5.23 1.63 0.04
C SER A 68 4.78 0.91 1.32
N ALA A 69 3.47 0.75 1.52
CA ALA A 69 2.91 0.07 2.68
C ALA A 69 3.29 -1.41 2.75
N VAL A 70 3.11 -2.14 1.64
CA VAL A 70 3.49 -3.56 1.55
C VAL A 70 5.00 -3.72 1.69
N ALA A 71 5.81 -2.85 1.07
CA ALA A 71 7.26 -2.89 1.20
C ALA A 71 7.72 -2.67 2.65
N HIS A 72 7.18 -1.66 3.34
CA HIS A 72 7.51 -1.40 4.75
C HIS A 72 7.13 -2.58 5.65
N ALA A 73 5.92 -3.14 5.49
CA ALA A 73 5.49 -4.29 6.28
C ALA A 73 6.40 -5.52 6.06
N ILE A 74 6.81 -5.79 4.81
CA ILE A 74 7.78 -6.85 4.50
C ILE A 74 9.14 -6.58 5.16
N MET A 75 9.67 -5.36 5.04
CA MET A 75 10.96 -4.99 5.64
C MET A 75 10.92 -5.08 7.17
N ASN A 76 9.86 -4.58 7.80
CA ASN A 76 9.68 -4.64 9.25
C ASN A 76 9.65 -6.09 9.75
N LYS A 77 8.89 -6.96 9.09
CA LYS A 77 8.78 -8.38 9.45
C LYS A 77 10.07 -9.15 9.19
N LEU A 78 10.66 -9.03 8.00
CA LEU A 78 11.76 -9.89 7.56
C LEU A 78 13.15 -9.37 7.94
N TRP A 79 13.35 -8.05 7.97
CA TRP A 79 14.67 -7.45 8.23
C TRP A 79 14.78 -6.88 9.64
N LEU A 80 13.73 -6.23 10.13
CA LEU A 80 13.74 -5.63 11.47
C LEU A 80 13.21 -6.59 12.56
N GLY A 81 12.69 -7.76 12.15
CA GLY A 81 12.30 -8.83 13.06
C GLY A 81 11.02 -8.55 13.85
N PHE A 82 10.17 -7.64 13.39
CA PHE A 82 8.90 -7.34 14.05
C PHE A 82 7.95 -8.54 13.96
N ASP A 83 7.06 -8.71 14.94
CA ASP A 83 5.91 -9.59 14.76
C ASP A 83 5.00 -9.05 13.65
N LEU A 84 4.10 -9.90 13.13
CA LEU A 84 3.34 -9.56 11.93
C LEU A 84 2.41 -8.35 12.13
N GLN A 85 1.78 -8.22 13.30
CA GLN A 85 0.89 -7.10 13.58
C GLN A 85 1.69 -5.81 13.75
N ALA A 86 2.76 -5.84 14.56
CA ALA A 86 3.64 -4.68 14.74
C ALA A 86 4.27 -4.22 13.41
N ALA A 87 4.61 -5.14 12.51
CA ALA A 87 5.14 -4.82 11.19
C ALA A 87 4.15 -4.04 10.31
N ILE A 88 2.85 -4.33 10.44
CA ILE A 88 1.74 -3.67 9.72
C ILE A 88 1.34 -2.35 10.41
N ASP A 89 1.35 -2.32 11.75
CA ASP A 89 0.94 -1.15 12.52
C ASP A 89 1.97 -0.02 12.43
N ALA A 90 3.24 -0.36 12.20
CA ALA A 90 4.33 0.62 12.08
C ALA A 90 4.01 1.71 11.03
N PRO A 91 4.17 3.01 11.38
CA PRO A 91 3.96 4.11 10.44
C PRO A 91 4.87 3.99 9.22
N ILE A 92 4.36 4.34 8.04
CA ILE A 92 5.14 4.31 6.79
C ILE A 92 5.48 5.71 6.29
N LEU A 93 6.42 5.76 5.34
CA LEU A 93 6.62 6.93 4.48
C LEU A 93 6.41 6.53 3.01
N ASN A 94 6.11 7.51 2.17
CA ASN A 94 6.00 7.37 0.72
C ASN A 94 6.75 8.51 0.03
N VAL A 95 7.25 8.30 -1.18
CA VAL A 95 7.80 9.37 -2.01
C VAL A 95 6.85 9.59 -3.18
N ASN A 96 6.40 10.84 -3.37
CA ASN A 96 5.47 11.17 -4.44
C ASN A 96 6.17 11.36 -5.80
N ASP A 97 5.37 11.63 -6.84
CA ASP A 97 5.81 11.87 -8.22
C ASP A 97 6.77 13.07 -8.38
N LYS A 98 6.81 13.98 -7.40
CA LYS A 98 7.73 15.13 -7.35
C LYS A 98 8.99 14.86 -6.55
N GLY A 99 9.19 13.63 -6.06
CA GLY A 99 10.33 13.27 -5.22
C GLY A 99 10.26 13.84 -3.79
N GLN A 100 9.07 14.22 -3.33
CA GLN A 100 8.87 14.72 -1.96
C GLN A 100 8.41 13.57 -1.05
N VAL A 101 8.90 13.56 0.18
CA VAL A 101 8.56 12.55 1.19
C VAL A 101 7.24 12.92 1.88
N GLU A 102 6.32 11.97 1.91
CA GLU A 102 5.05 12.02 2.61
C GLU A 102 5.11 11.03 3.78
N TYR A 103 4.83 11.49 4.99
CA TYR A 103 4.86 10.65 6.19
C TYR A 103 3.44 10.35 6.67
N GLU A 104 3.25 9.15 7.19
CA GLU A 104 2.07 8.85 8.00
C GLU A 104 2.09 9.65 9.32
N SER A 105 0.92 9.83 9.92
CA SER A 105 0.81 10.43 11.26
C SER A 105 1.65 9.63 12.26
N ASN A 106 2.31 10.34 13.19
CA ASN A 106 3.19 9.76 14.21
C ASN A 106 4.45 9.04 13.68
N PHE A 107 4.84 9.26 12.42
CA PHE A 107 6.13 8.77 11.92
C PHE A 107 7.29 9.34 12.75
N ASN A 108 8.35 8.56 12.93
CA ASN A 108 9.47 8.90 13.83
C ASN A 108 10.13 10.24 13.43
N GLN A 109 10.20 11.19 14.37
CA GLN A 109 10.72 12.54 14.13
C GLN A 109 12.23 12.60 13.91
N GLU A 110 12.99 11.70 14.53
CA GLU A 110 14.44 11.60 14.33
C GLU A 110 14.76 11.17 12.89
N VAL A 111 14.01 10.19 12.36
CA VAL A 111 14.13 9.76 10.96
C VAL A 111 13.72 10.88 9.99
N GLN A 112 12.62 11.60 10.28
CA GLN A 112 12.21 12.76 9.46
C GLN A 112 13.33 13.80 9.39
N LYS A 113 13.89 14.18 10.54
CA LYS A 113 14.99 15.14 10.61
C LYS A 113 16.23 14.63 9.86
N GLY A 114 16.60 13.36 10.05
CA GLY A 114 17.74 12.76 9.37
C GLY A 114 17.59 12.76 7.83
N LEU A 115 16.37 12.62 7.31
CA LEU A 115 16.10 12.73 5.88
C LEU A 115 16.20 14.17 5.39
N GLN A 116 15.66 15.13 6.15
CA GLN A 116 15.77 16.56 5.84
C GLN A 116 17.23 17.04 5.82
N ASP A 117 18.04 16.62 6.80
CA ASP A 117 19.47 16.93 6.87
C ASP A 117 20.26 16.38 5.66
N ARG A 118 19.71 15.35 4.98
CA ARG A 118 20.25 14.77 3.74
C ARG A 118 19.64 15.39 2.47
N GLY A 119 18.91 16.50 2.60
CA GLY A 119 18.35 17.26 1.50
C GLY A 119 17.00 16.76 0.97
N GLN A 120 16.32 15.85 1.68
CA GLN A 120 14.98 15.40 1.28
C GLN A 120 13.93 16.44 1.63
N ASN A 121 13.13 16.81 0.63
CA ASN A 121 11.98 17.69 0.83
C ASN A 121 10.78 16.89 1.32
N GLN A 122 10.10 17.38 2.35
CA GLN A 122 8.85 16.79 2.82
C GLN A 122 7.63 17.54 2.30
N THR A 123 6.52 16.83 2.16
CA THR A 123 5.22 17.41 1.87
C THR A 123 4.13 16.69 2.66
N ARG A 124 2.97 17.33 2.79
CA ARG A 124 1.82 16.76 3.49
C ARG A 124 0.81 16.24 2.49
N ARG A 125 0.54 14.94 2.54
CA ARG A 125 -0.62 14.34 1.87
C ARG A 125 -1.89 14.65 2.66
N LEU A 126 -2.94 15.13 2.00
CA LEU A 126 -4.22 15.43 2.66
C LEU A 126 -4.90 14.16 3.18
N PHE A 127 -4.86 13.09 2.39
CA PHE A 127 -5.41 11.78 2.73
C PHE A 127 -4.31 10.74 2.66
N PHE A 128 -3.83 10.31 3.83
CA PHE A 128 -2.83 9.26 3.96
C PHE A 128 -3.51 7.96 4.42
N SER A 129 -4.16 7.26 3.48
CA SER A 129 -4.90 6.03 3.75
C SER A 129 -4.18 4.86 3.09
N ASN A 130 -3.49 4.08 3.89
CA ASN A 130 -2.89 2.82 3.49
C ASN A 130 -3.40 1.71 4.42
N VAL A 131 -3.49 0.49 3.90
CA VAL A 131 -4.02 -0.67 4.62
C VAL A 131 -3.27 -1.89 4.14
N VAL A 132 -2.73 -2.69 5.05
CA VAL A 132 -2.10 -3.98 4.74
C VAL A 132 -2.87 -5.12 5.37
N GLN A 133 -2.95 -6.26 4.70
CA GLN A 133 -3.49 -7.49 5.26
C GLN A 133 -2.48 -8.60 4.99
N ALA A 134 -2.20 -9.43 5.99
CA ALA A 134 -1.19 -10.45 5.84
C ALA A 134 -1.47 -11.72 6.65
N VAL A 135 -0.94 -12.82 6.15
CA VAL A 135 -0.85 -14.10 6.85
C VAL A 135 0.57 -14.62 6.72
N SER A 136 1.24 -14.84 7.84
CA SER A 136 2.55 -15.51 7.88
C SER A 136 2.44 -16.91 8.46
N GLN A 137 3.13 -17.86 7.86
CA GLN A 137 3.27 -19.22 8.35
C GLN A 137 4.73 -19.48 8.68
N ASP A 138 5.00 -19.90 9.91
CA ASP A 138 6.32 -20.32 10.39
C ASP A 138 6.20 -21.77 10.90
N GLY A 139 6.57 -22.73 10.03
CA GLY A 139 6.33 -24.15 10.29
C GLY A 139 4.84 -24.48 10.42
N ALA A 140 4.43 -25.00 11.58
CA ALA A 140 3.03 -25.31 11.86
C ALA A 140 2.22 -24.10 12.34
N CYS A 141 2.87 -23.02 12.78
CA CYS A 141 2.19 -21.85 13.34
C CYS A 141 1.75 -20.90 12.23
N VAL A 142 0.51 -20.41 12.31
CA VAL A 142 -0.06 -19.43 11.39
C VAL A 142 -0.42 -18.17 12.19
N TYR A 143 0.03 -17.04 11.70
CA TYR A 143 -0.27 -15.72 12.25
C TYR A 143 -0.95 -14.90 11.17
N ALA A 144 -2.10 -14.31 11.49
CA ALA A 144 -2.84 -13.46 10.59
C ALA A 144 -3.02 -12.08 11.24
N ALA A 145 -2.88 -11.04 10.44
CA ALA A 145 -2.93 -9.66 10.91
C ALA A 145 -3.77 -8.82 9.95
N ALA A 146 -4.63 -7.99 10.54
CA ALA A 146 -5.45 -7.03 9.84
C ALA A 146 -5.08 -5.63 10.29
N ASP A 147 -4.86 -4.74 9.32
CA ASP A 147 -4.48 -3.37 9.63
C ASP A 147 -5.64 -2.59 10.28
N PRO A 148 -5.44 -2.06 11.50
CA PRO A 148 -6.48 -1.37 12.25
C PRO A 148 -6.93 -0.06 11.60
N ARG A 149 -6.15 0.51 10.65
CA ARG A 149 -6.51 1.74 9.91
C ARG A 149 -7.83 1.62 9.15
N LYS A 150 -8.29 0.39 8.86
CA LYS A 150 -9.58 0.11 8.21
C LYS A 150 -10.51 -0.79 9.03
N GLY A 151 -10.13 -1.12 10.27
CA GLY A 151 -10.98 -1.87 11.21
C GLY A 151 -11.31 -3.30 10.78
N GLY A 152 -10.41 -3.96 10.03
CA GLY A 152 -10.55 -5.38 9.72
C GLY A 152 -10.10 -6.26 10.89
N GLU A 153 -10.54 -7.51 10.91
CA GLU A 153 -10.12 -8.52 11.88
C GLU A 153 -9.73 -9.82 11.17
N ALA A 154 -8.70 -10.49 11.67
CA ALA A 154 -8.31 -11.81 11.20
C ALA A 154 -9.08 -12.91 11.96
N SER A 155 -9.34 -14.04 11.31
CA SER A 155 -10.00 -15.20 11.91
C SER A 155 -9.42 -16.50 11.34
N GLY A 156 -9.40 -17.56 12.15
CA GLY A 156 -8.88 -18.88 11.80
C GLY A 156 -9.30 -19.97 12.79
N TYR A 157 -8.87 -21.22 12.56
CA TYR A 157 -9.14 -22.39 13.40
C TYR A 157 -7.91 -23.30 13.47
#